data_AF-W9SJF0-F1
#
_entry.id   AF-W9SJF0-F1
#
_cell.length_a   1.000
_cell.length_b   1.000
_cell.length_c   1.000
_cell.angle_alpha   90.00
_cell.angle_beta   90.00
_cell.angle_gamma   90.00
#
_symmetry.space_group_name_H-M   'P 1'
#
loop_
_entity.id
_entity.type
_entity.pdbx_description
1 polymer ?
#
loop_
_entity_poly.entity_id
_entity_poly.type
_entity_poly.pdbx_seq_one_letter_code
_entity_poly.pdbx_strand_id
1 'polypeptide(L)'
;MESDSVAVNTQDFGKLQHGCEHYKRRCKIRAPCCDQIFSCRHCHNEATSSLSNPKEHHEIVRHDIKQVICSICNTEQQVGFTLLA
;
A
#
# COMPACT_ATOMS: atom_id res chain seq x y z
N MET A 1 -29.22 -23.26 12.70
CA MET A 1 -27.84 -23.34 13.21
C MET A 1 -27.05 -24.08 12.15
N GLU A 2 -26.41 -23.36 11.23
CA GLU A 2 -25.51 -23.97 10.26
C GLU A 2 -24.17 -23.25 10.40
N SER A 3 -23.22 -23.99 10.95
CA SER A 3 -21.86 -23.60 11.24
C SER A 3 -21.00 -24.06 10.06
N ASP A 4 -20.83 -23.19 9.07
CA ASP A 4 -19.85 -23.39 8.01
C ASP A 4 -18.46 -23.06 8.56
N SER A 5 -17.77 -24.10 9.01
CA SER A 5 -16.34 -24.08 9.30
C SER A 5 -15.57 -23.90 7.99
N VAL A 6 -15.30 -22.64 7.63
CA VAL A 6 -14.36 -22.31 6.56
C VAL A 6 -12.98 -22.78 7.01
N ALA A 7 -12.48 -23.85 6.40
CA ALA A 7 -11.12 -24.31 6.55
C ALA A 7 -10.15 -23.22 6.07
N VAL A 8 -9.62 -22.43 7.00
CA VAL A 8 -8.59 -21.43 6.72
C VAL A 8 -7.30 -22.17 6.39
N ASN A 9 -7.02 -22.29 5.10
CA ASN A 9 -5.76 -22.80 4.60
C ASN A 9 -4.64 -21.85 5.07
N THR A 10 -3.78 -22.35 5.97
CA THR A 10 -2.70 -21.59 6.65
C THR A 10 -1.59 -21.12 5.70
N GLN A 11 -1.73 -21.32 4.39
CA GLN A 11 -0.81 -20.82 3.36
C GLN A 11 -1.21 -19.44 2.79
N ASP A 12 -2.33 -18.87 3.23
CA ASP A 12 -2.87 -17.59 2.73
C ASP A 12 -2.87 -16.46 3.77
N PHE A 13 -2.07 -16.58 4.83
CA PHE A 13 -1.92 -15.52 5.82
C PHE A 13 -1.45 -14.22 5.17
N GLY A 14 -2.38 -13.27 5.00
CA GLY A 14 -2.11 -11.88 4.68
C GLY A 14 -1.97 -11.53 3.19
N LYS A 15 -1.95 -12.49 2.25
CA LYS A 15 -1.89 -12.15 0.80
C LYS A 15 -3.18 -11.49 0.29
N LEU A 16 -4.33 -11.84 0.88
CA LEU A 16 -5.63 -11.23 0.56
C LEU A 16 -6.01 -10.07 1.49
N GLN A 17 -5.33 -9.88 2.63
CA GLN A 17 -5.68 -8.85 3.62
C GLN A 17 -5.00 -7.51 3.38
N HIS A 18 -3.94 -7.45 2.58
CA HIS A 18 -3.11 -6.26 2.43
C HIS A 18 -3.08 -5.73 0.99
N GLY A 19 -3.03 -4.40 0.88
CA GLY A 19 -3.00 -3.68 -0.39
C GLY A 19 -4.22 -2.80 -0.58
N CYS A 20 -4.66 -2.66 -1.82
CA CYS A 20 -5.82 -1.87 -2.23
C CYS A 20 -6.52 -2.57 -3.41
N GLU A 21 -7.51 -1.92 -4.02
CA GLU A 21 -8.12 -2.41 -5.27
C GLU A 21 -7.14 -2.36 -6.45
N HIS A 22 -6.22 -1.40 -6.46
CA HIS A 22 -5.22 -1.25 -7.53
C HIS A 22 -4.17 -2.36 -7.49
N TYR A 23 -3.61 -2.66 -6.32
CA TYR A 23 -2.55 -3.66 -6.14
C TYR A 23 -2.78 -4.49 -4.87
N LYS A 24 -2.73 -5.81 -5.01
CA LYS A 24 -2.66 -6.77 -3.89
C LYS A 24 -1.21 -7.03 -3.54
N ARG A 25 -0.71 -6.33 -2.52
CA ARG A 25 0.69 -6.39 -2.08
C ARG A 25 0.82 -6.11 -0.59
N ARG A 26 1.89 -6.65 0.01
CA ARG A 26 2.17 -6.55 1.45
C ARG A 26 3.01 -5.32 1.80
N CYS A 27 2.95 -4.26 0.99
CA CYS A 27 3.66 -3.01 1.26
C CYS A 27 2.84 -1.76 0.89
N LYS A 28 3.10 -0.70 1.64
CA LYS A 28 2.68 0.68 1.40
C LYS A 28 3.89 1.47 0.86
N ILE A 29 3.64 2.60 0.22
CA ILE A 29 4.67 3.53 -0.25
C ILE A 29 4.67 4.77 0.63
N ARG A 30 5.86 5.35 0.83
CA ARG A 30 5.99 6.73 1.29
C ARG A 30 6.06 7.63 0.06
N ALA A 31 5.13 8.58 -0.03
CA ALA A 31 5.05 9.52 -1.14
C ALA A 31 6.19 10.55 -1.03
N PRO A 32 7.12 10.64 -1.99
CA PRO A 32 8.25 11.58 -1.90
C PRO A 32 7.83 13.05 -2.02
N CYS A 33 6.62 13.33 -2.51
CA CYS A 33 6.08 14.67 -2.71
C CYS A 33 5.51 15.31 -1.43
N CYS A 34 4.99 14.49 -0.50
CA CYS A 34 4.24 14.97 0.67
C CYS A 34 4.47 14.15 1.94
N ASP A 35 5.38 13.18 1.91
CA ASP A 35 5.76 12.30 3.01
C ASP A 35 4.63 11.42 3.60
N GLN A 36 3.46 11.42 2.96
CA GLN A 36 2.30 10.63 3.36
C GLN A 36 2.43 9.17 2.91
N ILE A 37 1.77 8.27 3.65
CA ILE A 37 1.84 6.83 3.43
C ILE A 37 0.57 6.36 2.74
N PHE A 38 0.72 5.70 1.59
CA PHE A 38 -0.40 5.18 0.80
C PHE A 38 -0.18 3.72 0.41
N SER A 39 -1.27 2.96 0.22
CA SER A 39 -1.18 1.59 -0.27
C SER A 39 -0.54 1.51 -1.67
N CYS A 40 -0.78 2.50 -2.53
CA CYS A 40 -0.17 2.62 -3.85
C CYS A 40 -0.21 4.05 -4.39
N ARG A 41 0.42 4.28 -5.55
CA ARG A 41 0.40 5.58 -6.23
C ARG A 41 -0.98 6.01 -6.70
N HIS A 42 -1.85 5.07 -7.09
CA HIS A 42 -3.21 5.38 -7.56
C HIS A 42 -4.06 5.89 -6.40
N CYS A 43 -4.04 5.20 -5.26
CA CYS A 43 -4.69 5.67 -4.03
C CYS A 43 -4.19 7.04 -3.58
N HIS A 44 -2.89 7.34 -3.75
CA HIS A 44 -2.38 8.68 -3.50
C HIS A 44 -3.01 9.70 -4.45
N ASN A 45 -2.91 9.47 -5.77
CA ASN A 45 -3.37 10.43 -6.77
C ASN A 45 -4.88 10.68 -6.69
N GLU A 46 -5.69 9.66 -6.37
CA GLU A 46 -7.12 9.81 -6.11
C GLU A 46 -7.39 10.67 -4.87
N ALA A 47 -6.66 10.43 -3.78
CA ALA A 47 -6.81 11.19 -2.55
C ALA A 47 -6.44 12.66 -2.75
N THR A 48 -5.33 12.94 -3.45
CA THR A 48 -4.85 14.31 -3.67
C THR A 48 -5.69 15.07 -4.70
N SER A 49 -6.20 14.41 -5.74
CA SER A 49 -7.11 15.03 -6.72
C SER A 49 -8.50 15.33 -6.15
N SER A 50 -8.90 14.64 -5.08
CA SER A 50 -10.19 14.86 -4.41
C SER A 50 -10.15 15.95 -3.32
N LEU A 51 -9.00 16.60 -3.09
CA LEU A 51 -8.86 17.65 -2.08
C LEU A 51 -9.60 18.93 -2.51
N SER A 52 -10.19 19.63 -1.54
CA SER A 52 -10.93 20.88 -1.78
C SER A 52 -10.04 22.02 -2.27
N ASN A 53 -8.74 22.00 -1.96
CA ASN A 53 -7.78 23.01 -2.37
C ASN A 53 -7.02 22.53 -3.63
N PRO A 54 -7.23 23.11 -4.82
CA PRO A 54 -6.56 22.69 -6.04
C PRO A 54 -5.03 22.82 -6.00
N LYS A 55 -4.49 23.68 -5.13
CA LYS A 55 -3.03 23.83 -4.95
C LYS A 55 -2.38 22.62 -4.29
N GLU A 56 -3.17 21.77 -3.63
CA GLU A 56 -2.71 20.54 -2.99
C GLU A 56 -2.87 19.33 -3.92
N HIS A 57 -3.38 19.52 -5.13
CA HIS A 57 -3.46 18.46 -6.13
C HIS A 57 -2.07 18.16 -6.66
N HIS A 58 -1.65 16.91 -6.54
CA HIS A 58 -0.36 16.47 -7.04
C HIS A 58 -0.34 14.96 -7.23
N GLU A 59 0.53 14.49 -8.11
CA GLU A 59 0.69 13.07 -8.41
C GLU A 59 2.10 12.59 -8.09
N ILE A 60 2.23 11.31 -7.73
CA ILE A 60 3.54 10.69 -7.55
C ILE A 60 4.10 10.26 -8.89
N VAL A 61 5.31 10.72 -9.21
CA VAL A 61 6.15 10.13 -10.25
C VAL A 61 6.66 8.77 -9.77
N ARG A 62 6.27 7.69 -10.44
CA ARG A 62 6.50 6.31 -9.98
C ARG A 62 7.97 5.98 -9.65
N HIS A 63 8.92 6.58 -10.35
CA HIS A 63 10.35 6.28 -10.20
C HIS A 63 10.98 7.00 -8.99
N ASP A 64 10.30 7.99 -8.44
CA ASP A 64 10.78 8.77 -7.30
C ASP A 64 10.45 8.10 -5.97
N ILE A 65 9.60 7.08 -5.97
CA ILE A 65 9.33 6.25 -4.81
C ILE A 65 10.60 5.45 -4.49
N LYS A 66 11.28 5.82 -3.40
CA LYS A 66 12.47 5.12 -2.90
C LYS A 66 12.23 4.29 -1.65
N GLN A 67 11.13 4.52 -0.93
CA GLN A 67 10.82 3.87 0.34
C GLN A 67 9.46 3.15 0.28
N VAL A 68 9.43 1.94 0.85
CA VAL A 68 8.21 1.15 1.06
C VAL A 68 8.15 0.67 2.50
N ILE A 69 6.93 0.50 3.01
CA ILE A 69 6.66 0.09 4.38
C ILE A 69 5.93 -1.24 4.34
N CYS A 70 6.47 -2.26 5.02
CA CYS A 70 5.84 -3.58 5.08
C CYS A 70 4.52 -3.51 5.85
N SER A 71 3.43 -4.01 5.26
CA SER A 71 2.10 -4.01 5.89
C SER A 71 1.96 -5.04 7.02
N ILE A 72 2.89 -5.99 7.14
CA ILE A 72 2.89 -7.03 8.19
C ILE A 72 3.67 -6.55 9.42
N CYS A 73 4.92 -6.13 9.23
CA CYS A 73 5.84 -5.80 10.32
C CYS A 73 6.11 -4.30 10.50
N ASN A 74 5.53 -3.44 9.63
CA ASN A 74 5.71 -1.98 9.63
C ASN A 74 7.16 -1.50 9.45
N THR A 75 8.07 -2.36 9.00
CA THR A 75 9.45 -1.96 8.66
C THR A 75 9.47 -1.13 7.38
N GLU A 76 10.16 0.01 7.43
CA GLU A 76 10.46 0.85 6.27
C GLU A 76 11.77 0.38 5.61
N GLN A 77 11.76 0.27 4.28
CA GLN A 77 12.89 -0.25 3.50
C GLN A 77 12.96 0.38 2.11
N GLN A 78 14.15 0.32 1.51
CA GLN A 78 14.37 0.84 0.16
C GLN A 78 13.73 -0.04 -0.92
N VAL A 79 13.22 0.60 -1.98
CA VAL A 79 12.71 -0.09 -3.16
C VAL A 79 13.84 -0.84 -3.87
N GLY A 80 13.67 -2.15 -4.06
CA GLY A 80 14.64 -3.02 -4.74
C GLY A 80 15.47 -3.91 -3.81
N PHE A 81 15.43 -3.69 -2.50
CA PHE A 81 16.02 -4.64 -1.55
C PHE A 81 15.11 -5.89 -1.47
N THR A 82 15.58 -7.03 -1.99
CA THR A 82 14.75 -8.25 -2.16
C THR A 82 14.60 -9.06 -0.86
N LEU A 83 14.60 -8.40 0.30
CA LEU A 83 14.41 -9.06 1.58
C LEU A 83 13.48 -8.20 2.43
N LEU A 84 12.20 -8.58 2.47
CA LEU A 84 11.26 -8.51 3.60
C LEU A 84 9.81 -8.33 3.12
N ALA A 85 9.18 -9.46 2.80
CA ALA A 85 7.80 -9.81 3.15
C ALA A 85 7.61 -11.32 3.04
#